data_AF-A0A7T8GXJ7-F1
#
_entry.id   AF-A0A7T8GXJ7-F1
#
_cell.length_a   1.000
_cell.length_b   1.000
_cell.length_c   1.000
_cell.angle_alpha   90.00
_cell.angle_beta   90.00
_cell.angle_gamma   90.00
#
_symmetry.space_group_name_H-M   'P 1'
#
loop_
_entity.id
_entity.type
_entity.pdbx_description
1 polymer ?
#
loop_
_entity_poly.entity_id
_entity_poly.type
_entity_poly.pdbx_seq_one_letter_code
_entity_poly.pdbx_strand_id
1 'polypeptide(L)'
;MRLSAFLRLWPKNMPGGSIHKGKYRIHRHPKEGELSEMSRDMKRELNNIALTSQVGQQRKGDLRADQIWFGARKAKIEATVMGPAPLKNHYNQLYRRDSWDS
;
A
#
# COMPACT_ATOMS: atom_id res chain seq x y z
N MET A 1 -33.26 -30.05 -3.26
CA MET A 1 -32.59 -30.40 -1.99
C MET A 1 -33.60 -30.33 -0.85
N ARG A 2 -33.73 -31.37 -0.01
CA ARG A 2 -34.72 -31.40 1.09
C ARG A 2 -34.17 -30.64 2.30
N LEU A 3 -34.94 -29.69 2.85
CA LEU A 3 -34.62 -28.89 4.05
C LEU A 3 -34.15 -29.73 5.26
N SER A 4 -34.59 -30.99 5.33
CA SER A 4 -34.17 -31.96 6.33
C SER A 4 -32.67 -32.27 6.36
N ALA A 5 -31.96 -32.10 5.23
CA ALA A 5 -30.52 -32.31 5.16
C ALA A 5 -29.76 -31.20 5.90
N PHE A 6 -30.23 -29.96 5.79
CA PHE A 6 -29.63 -28.79 6.46
C PHE A 6 -29.85 -28.83 7.97
N LEU A 7 -31.05 -29.26 8.40
CA LEU A 7 -31.39 -29.42 9.82
C LEU A 7 -30.62 -30.57 10.50
N ARG A 8 -30.17 -31.58 9.74
CA ARG A 8 -29.31 -32.67 10.25
C ARG A 8 -27.88 -32.22 10.55
N LEU A 9 -27.39 -31.16 9.91
CA LEU A 9 -26.08 -30.57 10.17
C LEU A 9 -26.06 -29.69 11.44
N TRP A 10 -27.22 -29.36 12.00
CA TRP A 10 -27.32 -28.53 13.20
C TRP A 10 -27.00 -29.36 14.47
N PRO A 11 -26.21 -28.84 15.42
CA PRO A 11 -25.90 -29.56 16.65
C PRO A 11 -27.17 -29.81 17.47
N LYS A 12 -27.43 -31.07 17.81
CA LYS A 12 -28.64 -31.48 18.56
C LYS A 12 -28.67 -30.95 20.00
N ASN A 13 -27.50 -30.67 20.58
CA ASN A 13 -27.34 -30.14 21.94
C ASN A 13 -26.69 -28.76 21.86
N MET A 14 -27.50 -27.73 21.69
CA MET A 14 -27.03 -26.35 21.66
C MET A 14 -26.78 -25.86 23.10
N PRO A 15 -25.63 -25.25 23.41
CA PRO A 15 -25.44 -24.66 24.72
C PRO A 15 -26.46 -23.54 24.95
N GLY A 16 -27.01 -23.46 26.15
CA GLY A 16 -27.94 -22.38 26.52
C GLY A 16 -27.23 -21.03 26.50
N GLY A 17 -27.70 -20.10 25.66
CA GLY A 17 -27.13 -18.76 25.52
C GLY A 17 -26.18 -18.59 24.33
N SER A 18 -25.13 -17.77 24.48
CA SER A 18 -24.21 -17.45 23.38
C SER A 18 -23.27 -18.62 23.07
N ILE A 19 -23.27 -19.11 21.83
CA ILE A 19 -22.39 -20.22 21.42
C ILE A 19 -20.89 -19.87 21.45
N HIS A 20 -20.54 -18.57 21.43
CA HIS A 20 -19.16 -18.08 21.36
C HIS A 20 -18.61 -17.59 22.72
N LYS A 21 -19.46 -17.40 23.74
CA LYS A 21 -19.10 -16.70 24.98
C LYS A 21 -19.75 -17.36 26.20
N GLY A 22 -19.06 -17.31 27.35
CA GLY A 22 -19.58 -17.84 28.62
C GLY A 22 -19.09 -19.26 28.96
N LYS A 23 -19.68 -19.84 30.01
CA LYS A 23 -19.26 -21.13 30.59
C LYS A 23 -19.51 -22.30 29.66
N TYR A 24 -20.64 -22.30 28.95
CA TYR A 24 -21.01 -23.34 27.99
C TYR A 24 -20.93 -22.75 26.59
N ARG A 25 -19.81 -22.96 25.91
CA ARG A 25 -19.53 -22.48 24.55
C ARG A 25 -19.11 -23.64 23.66
N ILE A 26 -19.31 -23.49 22.37
CA ILE A 26 -18.85 -24.49 21.40
C ILE A 26 -17.34 -24.35 21.27
N HIS A 27 -16.61 -25.44 21.55
CA HIS A 27 -15.18 -25.49 21.32
C HIS A 27 -14.92 -25.72 19.84
N ARG A 28 -14.26 -24.77 19.18
CA ARG A 28 -13.74 -24.96 17.82
C ARG A 28 -12.35 -25.57 17.92
N HIS A 29 -12.18 -26.76 17.36
CA HIS A 29 -10.86 -27.34 17.17
C HIS A 29 -10.21 -26.67 15.95
N PRO A 30 -8.93 -26.27 16.05
CA PRO A 30 -8.20 -25.73 14.91
C PRO A 30 -8.07 -26.79 13.83
N LYS A 31 -8.27 -26.40 12.57
CA LYS A 31 -8.07 -27.30 11.43
C LYS A 31 -6.60 -27.33 11.04
N GLU A 32 -6.16 -28.44 10.44
CA GLU A 32 -4.76 -28.59 9.99
C GLU A 32 -4.31 -27.48 9.02
N GLY A 33 -5.22 -27.02 8.14
CA GLY A 33 -4.95 -25.90 7.24
C GLY A 33 -4.65 -24.59 7.98
N GLU A 34 -5.40 -24.29 9.04
CA GLU A 34 -5.22 -23.09 9.85
C GLU A 34 -3.89 -23.12 10.61
N LEU A 35 -3.48 -24.32 11.08
CA LEU A 35 -2.17 -24.52 11.71
C LEU A 35 -1.01 -24.34 10.72
N SER A 36 -1.17 -24.83 9.50
CA SER A 36 -0.18 -24.62 8.43
C SER A 36 -0.05 -23.14 8.07
N GLU A 37 -1.16 -22.42 7.93
CA GLU A 37 -1.15 -20.98 7.65
C GLU A 37 -0.46 -20.19 8.77
N MET A 38 -0.82 -20.46 10.02
CA MET A 38 -0.18 -19.83 11.18
C MET A 38 1.33 -20.09 11.21
N SER A 39 1.79 -21.30 10.85
CA SER A 39 3.22 -21.62 10.79
C SER A 39 3.96 -20.84 9.70
N ARG A 40 3.30 -20.54 8.57
CA ARG A 40 3.86 -19.74 7.48
C ARG A 40 3.98 -18.28 7.89
N ASP A 41 2.97 -17.76 8.58
CA ASP A 41 2.98 -16.38 9.04
C ASP A 41 4.04 -16.16 10.13
N MET A 42 4.21 -17.11 11.07
CA MET A 42 5.33 -17.05 12.02
C MET A 42 6.69 -17.00 11.32
N LYS A 43 6.91 -17.79 10.25
CA LYS A 43 8.16 -17.75 9.48
C LYS A 43 8.35 -16.41 8.76
N ARG A 44 7.29 -15.81 8.22
CA ARG A 44 7.34 -14.48 7.60
C ARG A 44 7.73 -13.41 8.62
N GLU A 45 7.12 -13.42 9.81
CA GLU A 45 7.43 -12.46 10.86
C GLU A 45 8.89 -12.58 11.33
N LEU A 46 9.41 -13.80 11.50
CA LEU A 46 10.82 -14.01 11.84
C LEU A 46 11.77 -13.42 10.78
N ASN A 47 11.44 -13.61 9.50
CA ASN A 47 12.22 -13.02 8.41
C ASN A 47 12.13 -11.48 8.41
N ASN A 48 10.96 -10.91 8.70
CA ASN A 48 10.77 -9.47 8.79
C ASN A 48 11.55 -8.84 9.96
N ILE A 49 11.62 -9.52 11.10
CA ILE A 49 12.41 -9.09 12.26
C ILE A 49 13.90 -9.03 11.89
N ALA A 50 14.41 -10.04 11.18
CA ALA A 50 15.78 -10.04 10.69
C ALA A 50 16.05 -8.87 9.73
N LEU A 51 15.14 -8.62 8.77
CA LEU A 51 15.28 -7.52 7.80
C LEU A 51 15.19 -6.13 8.44
N THR A 52 14.26 -5.92 9.37
CA THR A 52 14.10 -4.62 10.06
C THR A 52 15.31 -4.29 10.93
N SER A 53 15.96 -5.29 11.55
CA SER A 53 17.19 -5.09 12.30
C SER A 53 18.37 -4.59 11.43
N GLN A 54 18.40 -4.95 10.15
CA GLN A 54 19.43 -4.51 9.19
C GLN A 54 19.16 -3.10 8.64
N VAL A 55 17.88 -2.74 8.44
CA VAL A 55 17.49 -1.40 7.94
C VAL A 55 17.77 -0.28 8.97
N GLY A 56 17.77 -0.62 10.26
CA GLY A 56 18.15 0.31 11.33
C GLY A 56 19.64 0.69 11.36
N GLN A 57 20.51 -0.06 10.67
CA GLN A 57 21.91 0.32 10.45
C GLN A 57 22.01 1.27 9.25
N GLN A 58 21.42 2.46 9.37
CA GLN A 58 21.77 3.55 8.47
C GLN A 58 23.28 3.77 8.56
N ARG A 59 23.96 3.61 7.42
CA ARG A 59 25.39 3.90 7.28
C ARG A 59 25.61 5.34 7.74
N LYS A 60 26.34 5.54 8.84
CA LYS A 60 26.79 6.86 9.29
C LYS A 60 27.56 7.52 8.13
N GLY A 61 26.90 8.38 7.36
CA GLY A 61 27.50 9.07 6.22
C GLY A 61 26.61 9.20 4.99
N ASP A 62 25.59 8.35 4.82
CA ASP A 62 24.68 8.47 3.67
C ASP A 62 23.55 9.47 3.97
N LEU A 63 23.29 10.36 3.00
CA LEU A 63 22.15 11.28 3.03
C LEU A 63 20.86 10.46 3.14
N ARG A 64 20.02 10.80 4.12
CA ARG A 64 18.71 10.17 4.29
C ARG A 64 17.90 10.35 3.00
N ALA A 65 17.15 9.34 2.58
CA ALA A 65 16.36 9.39 1.34
C ALA A 65 15.55 10.70 1.23
N ASP A 66 14.95 11.15 2.33
CA ASP A 66 14.18 12.40 2.41
C ASP A 66 14.98 13.64 1.98
N GLN A 67 16.29 13.71 2.31
CA GLN A 67 17.16 14.82 1.92
C GLN A 67 17.48 14.81 0.42
N ILE A 68 17.64 13.62 -0.17
CA ILE A 68 17.87 13.45 -1.61
C ILE A 68 16.63 13.91 -2.39
N TRP A 69 15.44 13.45 -1.96
CA TRP A 69 14.17 13.83 -2.57
C TRP A 69 13.89 15.33 -2.43
N PHE A 70 14.20 15.91 -1.27
CA PHE A 70 14.05 17.34 -1.05
C PHE A 70 14.99 18.16 -1.95
N GLY A 71 16.27 17.76 -2.05
CA GLY A 71 17.24 18.41 -2.92
C GLY A 71 16.82 18.39 -4.40
N ALA A 72 16.38 17.24 -4.89
CA ALA A 72 15.89 17.10 -6.27
C ALA A 72 14.65 17.97 -6.55
N ARG A 73 13.71 18.03 -5.59
CA ARG A 73 12.50 18.86 -5.72
C ARG A 73 12.83 20.35 -5.72
N LYS A 74 13.74 20.78 -4.85
CA LYS A 74 14.22 22.17 -4.80
C LYS A 74 14.88 22.58 -6.12
N ALA A 75 15.81 21.77 -6.63
CA ALA A 75 16.50 22.04 -7.89
C ALA A 75 15.52 22.15 -9.08
N LYS A 76 14.49 21.30 -9.11
CA LYS A 76 13.43 21.38 -10.13
C LYS A 76 12.66 22.70 -10.06
N ILE A 77 12.29 23.15 -8.86
CA ILE A 77 11.55 24.41 -8.64
C ILE A 77 12.40 25.60 -9.09
N GLU A 78 13.68 25.62 -8.72
CA GLU A 78 14.63 26.68 -9.12
C GLU A 78 14.83 26.73 -10.64
N ALA A 79 14.93 25.58 -11.30
CA ALA A 79 15.05 25.50 -12.77
C ALA A 79 13.78 25.94 -13.52
N THR A 80 12.61 25.87 -12.88
CA THR A 80 11.34 26.31 -13.50
C THR A 80 11.08 27.81 -13.41
N VAL A 81 11.92 28.59 -12.73
CA VAL A 81 11.78 30.05 -12.67
C VAL A 81 12.28 30.65 -13.99
N MET A 82 11.34 30.87 -14.91
CA MET A 82 11.44 31.64 -16.15
C MET A 82 12.55 31.20 -17.10
N GLY A 83 12.27 30.17 -17.91
CA GLY A 83 13.10 29.86 -19.08
C GLY A 83 13.22 31.09 -19.99
N PRO A 84 14.39 31.36 -20.60
CA PRO A 84 14.58 32.51 -21.47
C PRO A 84 13.64 32.41 -22.67
N ALA A 85 12.78 33.42 -22.84
CA ALA A 85 11.97 33.54 -24.06
C ALA A 85 12.89 34.05 -25.18
N PRO A 86 13.15 33.27 -26.24
CA PRO A 86 14.00 33.72 -27.33
C PRO A 86 13.32 34.89 -28.06
N LEU A 87 14.07 35.98 -28.28
CA LEU A 87 13.63 37.20 -28.99
C LEU A 87 12.92 36.90 -30.31
N LYS A 88 13.30 35.83 -31.01
CA LYS A 88 12.66 35.33 -32.23
C LYS A 88 11.14 35.12 -32.10
N ASN A 89 10.67 34.71 -30.92
CA ASN A 89 9.24 34.49 -30.67
C ASN A 89 8.43 35.80 -30.68
N HIS A 90 9.04 36.93 -30.35
CA HIS A 90 8.40 38.24 -30.41
C HIS A 90 8.26 38.74 -31.87
N TYR A 91 9.25 38.46 -32.72
CA TYR A 91 9.20 38.87 -34.13
C TYR A 91 8.18 38.07 -34.95
N ASN A 92 7.93 36.80 -34.62
CA ASN A 92 6.91 35.98 -35.30
C ASN A 92 5.50 36.59 -35.24
N GLN A 93 5.19 37.42 -34.23
CA GLN A 93 3.92 38.12 -34.13
C GLN A 93 3.84 39.33 -35.08
N LEU A 94 4.98 39.98 -35.38
CA LEU A 94 5.07 41.10 -36.32
C LEU A 94 5.06 40.66 -37.79
N TYR A 95 5.56 39.45 -38.07
CA TYR A 95 5.59 38.88 -39.42
C TYR A 95 4.32 38.12 -39.81
N ARG A 96 3.32 38.01 -38.92
CA ARG A 96 1.94 37.66 -39.30
C ARG A 96 1.33 38.83 -40.08
N ARG A 97 1.78 39.02 -41.32
CA ARG A 97 1.07 39.80 -42.31
C ARG A 97 -0.11 38.95 -42.76
N ASP A 98 -1.26 39.15 -42.12
CA ASP A 98 -2.53 38.90 -42.79
C ASP A 98 -2.59 39.91 -43.95
N SER A 99 -2.24 39.44 -45.15
CA SER A 99 -2.33 40.26 -46.36
C SER A 99 -3.80 40.60 -46.60
N TRP A 100 -4.12 41.89 -46.63
CA TRP A 100 -5.39 42.43 -47.09
C TRP A 100 -5.48 42.42 -48.63
N ASP A 101 -5.17 41.28 -49.25
CA ASP A 101 -5.36 41.06 -50.69
C ASP A 101 -6.09 39.73 -50.90
N SER A 102 -7.42 39.83 -50.87
CA SER A 102 -8.37 38.92 -51.50
C SER A 102 -9.65 39.69 -51.83
#